data_AF-G0V3M5-F1
#
_entry.id   AF-G0V3M5-F1
#
_cell.length_a   1.000
_cell.length_b   1.000
_cell.length_c   1.000
_cell.angle_alpha   90.00
_cell.angle_beta   90.00
_cell.angle_gamma   90.00
#
_symmetry.space_group_name_H-M   'P 1'
#
loop_
_entity.id
_entity.type
_entity.pdbx_description
1 polymer ?
#
loop_
_entity_poly.entity_id
_entity_poly.type
_entity_poly.pdbx_seq_one_letter_code
_entity_poly.pdbx_strand_id
1 'polypeptide(L)'
;MKGEGVSLKTVKHLVKEDKLVKDLNYSICLNEDCDVVYYSDDVIYKKEDVKVPVWFKRDANPKYICYCSRVTEEDIKRAIEDGANTLKDVIIKTGAMKNCNCEINNPRGKCCSNDIKKVMEKYMGI
;
A
#
# COMPACT_ATOMS: atom_id res chain seq x y z
N MET A 1 -11.19 -0.82 -16.26
CA MET A 1 -10.29 -0.24 -15.23
C MET A 1 -9.14 -1.20 -15.00
N LYS A 2 -7.90 -0.72 -14.86
CA LYS A 2 -6.77 -1.57 -14.45
C LYS A 2 -6.86 -1.76 -12.94
N GLY A 3 -7.19 -2.96 -12.49
CA GLY A 3 -7.35 -3.27 -11.08
C GLY A 3 -6.85 -4.67 -10.74
N GLU A 4 -6.74 -4.92 -9.45
CA GLU A 4 -6.31 -6.19 -8.88
C GLU A 4 -7.31 -6.63 -7.81
N GLY A 5 -7.67 -7.91 -7.79
CA GLY A 5 -8.58 -8.45 -6.77
C GLY A 5 -8.01 -8.30 -5.36
N VAL A 6 -8.87 -7.94 -4.41
CA VAL A 6 -8.53 -7.74 -2.99
C VAL A 6 -9.52 -8.48 -2.09
N SER A 7 -9.05 -9.02 -0.97
CA SER A 7 -9.92 -9.76 -0.06
C SER A 7 -10.95 -8.84 0.60
N LEU A 8 -12.16 -9.35 0.82
CA LEU A 8 -13.20 -8.63 1.57
C LEU A 8 -12.71 -8.21 2.96
N LYS A 9 -11.88 -9.05 3.61
CA LYS A 9 -11.27 -8.74 4.90
C LYS A 9 -10.44 -7.46 4.83
N THR A 10 -9.62 -7.29 3.80
CA THR A 10 -8.82 -6.06 3.60
C THR A 10 -9.73 -4.84 3.48
N VAL A 11 -10.76 -4.92 2.62
CA VAL A 11 -11.71 -3.82 2.39
C VAL A 11 -12.44 -3.44 3.68
N LYS A 12 -12.95 -4.43 4.45
CA LYS A 12 -13.63 -4.19 5.73
C LYS A 12 -12.76 -3.49 6.76
N HIS A 13 -11.45 -3.75 6.80
CA HIS A 13 -10.56 -3.11 7.77
C HIS A 13 -10.15 -1.69 7.37
N LEU A 14 -10.02 -1.42 6.06
CA LEU A 14 -9.46 -0.18 5.55
C LEU A 14 -10.49 0.87 5.11
N VAL A 15 -11.70 0.45 4.75
CA VAL A 15 -12.83 1.37 4.57
C VAL A 15 -13.25 1.92 5.94
N LYS A 16 -13.54 3.22 6.01
CA LYS A 16 -13.96 3.91 7.23
C LYS A 16 -15.25 3.31 7.80
N GLU A 17 -15.38 3.34 9.12
CA GLU A 17 -16.47 2.68 9.85
C GLU A 17 -17.86 3.27 9.54
N ASP A 18 -17.92 4.49 9.01
CA ASP A 18 -19.16 5.17 8.60
C ASP A 18 -19.70 4.70 7.24
N LYS A 19 -19.02 3.74 6.57
CA LYS A 19 -19.43 3.17 5.28
C LYS A 19 -19.87 1.71 5.43
N LEU A 20 -20.94 1.34 4.73
CA LEU A 20 -21.42 -0.05 4.68
C LEU A 20 -20.61 -0.87 3.67
N VAL A 21 -19.83 -1.84 4.17
CA VAL A 21 -19.11 -2.80 3.31
C VAL A 21 -19.94 -4.06 3.05
N LYS A 22 -20.49 -4.16 1.82
CA LYS A 22 -21.22 -5.35 1.34
C LYS A 22 -20.28 -6.54 1.14
N ASP A 23 -20.81 -7.75 1.30
CA ASP A 23 -20.11 -9.02 1.01
C ASP A 23 -20.07 -9.28 -0.52
N LEU A 24 -19.08 -8.68 -1.18
CA LEU A 24 -18.89 -8.71 -2.63
C LEU A 24 -17.42 -8.96 -2.97
N ASN A 25 -17.16 -9.29 -4.23
CA ASN A 25 -15.81 -9.30 -4.79
C ASN A 25 -15.36 -7.87 -5.07
N TYR A 26 -14.27 -7.45 -4.45
CA TYR A 26 -13.69 -6.13 -4.64
C TYR A 26 -12.38 -6.20 -5.42
N SER A 27 -12.10 -5.13 -6.14
CA SER A 27 -10.80 -4.86 -6.74
C SER A 27 -10.27 -3.51 -6.26
N ILE A 28 -8.95 -3.39 -6.16
CA ILE A 28 -8.27 -2.11 -5.95
C ILE A 28 -7.94 -1.48 -7.31
N CYS A 29 -8.27 -0.20 -7.50
CA CYS A 29 -7.95 0.54 -8.72
C CYS A 29 -6.49 0.99 -8.69
N LEU A 30 -5.69 0.54 -9.66
CA LEU A 30 -4.26 0.81 -9.75
C LEU A 30 -3.90 2.06 -10.57
N ASN A 31 -4.89 2.79 -11.10
CA ASN A 31 -4.64 4.05 -11.79
C ASN A 31 -4.24 5.12 -10.77
N GLU A 32 -3.07 5.73 -10.95
CA GLU A 32 -2.50 6.74 -10.05
C GLU A 32 -3.33 8.03 -10.01
N ASP A 33 -3.99 8.36 -11.12
CA ASP A 33 -4.81 9.58 -11.31
C ASP A 33 -6.29 9.39 -10.97
N CYS A 34 -6.66 8.21 -10.48
CA CYS A 34 -8.04 7.89 -10.17
C CYS A 34 -8.29 7.94 -8.65
N ASP A 35 -9.30 8.70 -8.23
CA ASP A 35 -9.68 8.79 -6.82
C ASP A 35 -10.31 7.53 -6.25
N VAL A 36 -10.74 6.60 -7.11
CA VAL A 36 -11.26 5.29 -6.69
C VAL A 36 -10.13 4.48 -6.06
N VAL A 37 -10.38 3.95 -4.86
CA VAL A 37 -9.51 2.98 -4.19
C VAL A 37 -10.05 1.58 -4.41
N TYR A 38 -11.22 1.28 -3.88
CA TYR A 38 -11.86 -0.04 -4.04
C TYR A 38 -13.13 0.07 -4.87
N TYR A 39 -13.42 -0.97 -5.64
CA TYR A 39 -14.66 -1.06 -6.38
C TYR A 39 -15.14 -2.51 -6.51
N SER A 40 -16.44 -2.68 -6.58
CA SER A 40 -17.16 -3.88 -7.02
C SER A 40 -18.15 -3.48 -8.12
N ASP A 41 -19.01 -4.40 -8.54
CA ASP A 41 -20.06 -4.10 -9.52
C ASP A 41 -21.11 -3.10 -8.99
N ASP A 42 -21.29 -3.03 -7.66
CA ASP A 42 -22.34 -2.25 -7.01
C ASP A 42 -21.83 -1.07 -6.17
N VAL A 43 -20.57 -1.09 -5.75
CA VAL A 43 -20.05 -0.19 -4.72
C VAL A 43 -18.67 0.34 -5.10
N ILE A 44 -18.44 1.62 -4.85
CA ILE A 44 -17.16 2.30 -5.05
C ILE A 44 -16.77 3.00 -3.75
N TYR A 45 -15.50 2.85 -3.37
CA TYR A 45 -14.87 3.59 -2.28
C TYR A 45 -13.72 4.42 -2.84
N LYS A 46 -13.73 5.72 -2.56
CA LYS A 46 -12.70 6.67 -2.97
C LYS A 46 -11.63 6.84 -1.88
N LYS A 47 -10.59 7.62 -2.19
CA LYS A 47 -9.51 8.00 -1.23
C LYS A 47 -10.07 8.53 0.09
N GLU A 48 -11.15 9.31 0.04
CA GLU A 48 -11.80 9.86 1.23
C GLU A 48 -12.55 8.83 2.08
N ASP A 49 -12.87 7.66 1.53
CA ASP A 49 -13.61 6.60 2.22
C ASP A 49 -12.68 5.59 2.91
N VAL A 50 -11.36 5.71 2.75
CA VAL A 50 -10.37 4.79 3.33
C VAL A 50 -9.52 5.45 4.42
N LYS A 51 -9.04 4.65 5.36
CA LYS A 51 -8.32 5.10 6.57
C LYS A 51 -6.87 5.51 6.32
N VAL A 52 -6.30 5.14 5.17
CA VAL A 52 -4.88 5.34 4.85
C VAL A 52 -4.70 5.88 3.44
N PRO A 53 -3.68 6.73 3.20
CA PRO A 53 -3.31 7.11 1.84
C PRO A 53 -2.80 5.89 1.08
N VAL A 54 -3.16 5.76 -0.20
CA VAL A 54 -2.77 4.63 -1.05
C VAL A 54 -1.54 5.04 -1.85
N TRP A 55 -0.35 4.52 -1.49
CA TRP A 55 0.96 5.06 -1.92
C TRP A 55 1.17 5.27 -3.43
N PHE A 56 0.52 4.48 -4.28
CA PHE A 56 0.63 4.59 -5.74
C PHE A 56 -0.37 5.59 -6.34
N LYS A 57 -1.21 6.25 -5.54
CA LYS A 57 -2.00 7.40 -6.01
C LYS A 57 -1.08 8.62 -6.10
N ARG A 58 -1.24 9.43 -7.16
CA ARG A 58 -0.32 10.53 -7.47
C ARG A 58 -0.13 11.49 -6.30
N ASP A 59 -1.22 11.80 -5.61
CA ASP A 59 -1.30 12.74 -4.49
C ASP A 59 -1.19 12.08 -3.11
N ALA A 60 -0.80 10.80 -3.03
CA ALA A 60 -0.65 10.11 -1.77
C ALA A 60 0.41 10.78 -0.88
N ASN A 61 -0.01 11.20 0.31
CA ASN A 61 0.87 11.78 1.30
C ASN A 61 0.45 11.31 2.72
N PRO A 62 1.33 10.62 3.47
CA PRO A 62 2.63 10.08 3.03
C PRO A 62 2.49 8.85 2.11
N LYS A 63 3.56 8.52 1.38
CA LYS A 63 3.63 7.31 0.54
C LYS A 63 4.14 6.10 1.32
N TYR A 64 3.26 5.45 2.07
CA TYR A 64 3.60 4.25 2.83
C TYR A 64 3.84 3.04 1.93
N ILE A 65 5.06 2.50 1.94
CA ILE A 65 5.39 1.25 1.26
C ILE A 65 5.14 0.06 2.19
N CYS A 66 5.58 0.15 3.45
CA CYS A 66 5.21 -0.80 4.48
C CYS A 66 4.19 -0.18 5.44
N TYR A 67 2.91 -0.42 5.20
CA TYR A 67 1.83 0.09 6.06
C TYR A 67 1.90 -0.42 7.50
N CYS A 68 2.37 -1.65 7.71
CA CYS A 68 2.44 -2.26 9.04
C CYS A 68 3.43 -1.54 9.97
N SER A 69 4.58 -1.15 9.42
CA SER A 69 5.63 -0.44 10.17
C SER A 69 5.65 1.06 9.88
N ARG A 70 4.67 1.58 9.12
CA ARG A 70 4.61 2.98 8.65
C ARG A 70 5.89 3.47 7.96
N VAL A 71 6.56 2.60 7.20
CA VAL A 71 7.76 2.96 6.42
C VAL A 71 7.34 3.53 5.08
N THR A 72 7.87 4.72 4.77
CA THR A 72 7.59 5.46 3.54
C THR A 72 8.59 5.15 2.43
N GLU A 73 8.27 5.56 1.20
CA GLU A 73 9.22 5.54 0.08
C GLU A 73 10.49 6.34 0.41
N GLU A 74 10.35 7.49 1.08
CA GLU A 74 11.48 8.34 1.46
C GLU A 74 12.36 7.68 2.53
N ASP A 75 11.78 6.92 3.48
CA ASP A 75 12.57 6.14 4.44
C ASP A 75 13.44 5.09 3.75
N ILE A 76 12.92 4.42 2.72
CA ILE A 76 13.66 3.43 1.94
C ILE A 76 14.76 4.11 1.13
N LYS A 77 14.45 5.25 0.50
CA LYS A 77 15.43 6.05 -0.23
C LYS A 77 16.59 6.48 0.69
N ARG A 78 16.29 7.03 1.87
CA ARG A 78 17.32 7.38 2.87
C ARG A 78 18.14 6.16 3.30
N ALA A 79 17.50 5.01 3.51
CA ALA A 79 18.22 3.79 3.85
C ALA A 79 19.23 3.38 2.77
N ILE A 80 18.89 3.56 1.49
CA ILE A 80 19.77 3.30 0.34
C ILE A 80 20.91 4.32 0.30
N GLU A 81 20.62 5.61 0.48
CA GLU A 81 21.63 6.68 0.61
C GLU A 81 22.61 6.40 1.76
N ASP A 82 22.13 5.80 2.86
CA ASP A 82 22.92 5.33 4.00
C ASP A 82 23.59 3.95 3.80
N GLY A 83 23.64 3.46 2.55
CA GLY A 83 24.36 2.26 2.15
C GLY A 83 23.58 0.93 2.23
N ALA A 84 22.24 0.94 2.32
CA ALA A 84 21.46 -0.28 2.13
C ALA A 84 21.45 -0.72 0.66
N ASN A 85 21.92 -1.94 0.38
CA ASN A 85 21.99 -2.47 -0.98
C ASN A 85 21.15 -3.74 -1.18
N THR A 86 20.59 -4.29 -0.10
CA THR A 86 19.72 -5.47 -0.14
C THR A 86 18.40 -5.21 0.57
N LEU A 87 17.38 -6.02 0.27
CA LEU A 87 16.10 -5.97 0.98
C LEU A 87 16.30 -6.15 2.50
N LYS A 88 17.27 -7.00 2.89
CA LYS A 88 17.61 -7.24 4.30
C LYS A 88 18.15 -5.96 4.96
N ASP A 89 19.03 -5.22 4.28
CA ASP A 89 19.58 -3.97 4.81
C ASP A 89 18.48 -2.92 5.00
N VAL A 90 17.58 -2.79 4.02
CA VAL A 90 16.41 -1.89 4.12
C VAL A 90 15.53 -2.27 5.30
N ILE A 91 15.24 -3.56 5.50
CA ILE A 91 14.45 -4.05 6.64
C ILE A 91 15.13 -3.72 7.97
N ILE A 92 16.45 -3.93 8.07
CA ILE A 92 17.23 -3.65 9.28
C ILE A 92 17.18 -2.15 9.61
N LYS A 93 17.44 -1.28 8.62
CA LYS A 93 17.51 0.18 8.81
C LYS A 93 16.14 0.82 9.04
N THR A 94 15.12 0.42 8.29
CA THR A 94 13.79 1.08 8.32
C THR A 94 12.81 0.45 9.30
N GLY A 95 13.03 -0.82 9.69
CA GLY A 95 12.05 -1.58 10.45
C GLY A 95 10.83 -2.06 9.63
N ALA A 96 10.85 -1.91 8.30
CA ALA A 96 9.86 -2.51 7.43
C ALA A 96 9.74 -4.01 7.71
N MET A 97 8.54 -4.57 7.55
CA MET A 97 8.25 -6.00 7.71
C MET A 97 8.44 -6.60 9.12
N LYS A 98 8.80 -5.82 10.16
CA LYS A 98 8.96 -6.34 11.53
C LYS A 98 7.66 -6.83 12.19
N ASN A 99 6.53 -6.14 11.96
CA ASN A 99 5.22 -6.45 12.56
C ASN A 99 4.17 -6.73 11.48
N CYS A 100 4.39 -7.75 10.66
CA CYS A 100 3.57 -8.00 9.47
C CYS A 100 2.11 -8.34 9.78
N ASN A 101 1.20 -7.51 9.30
CA ASN A 101 -0.24 -7.77 9.24
C ASN A 101 -0.84 -7.18 7.96
N CYS A 102 -0.26 -7.54 6.82
CA CYS A 102 -0.49 -6.87 5.54
C CYS A 102 -1.92 -7.05 5.01
N GLU A 103 -2.58 -8.15 5.33
CA GLU A 103 -3.98 -8.37 4.96
C GLU A 103 -4.93 -7.35 5.62
N ILE A 104 -4.53 -6.76 6.75
CA ILE A 104 -5.31 -5.76 7.47
C ILE A 104 -4.83 -4.35 7.14
N ASN A 105 -3.51 -4.14 7.07
CA ASN A 105 -2.93 -2.80 7.01
C ASN A 105 -2.59 -2.32 5.59
N ASN A 106 -2.32 -3.23 4.64
CA ASN A 106 -1.95 -2.83 3.27
C ASN A 106 -3.20 -2.74 2.40
N PRO A 107 -3.45 -1.64 1.67
CA PRO A 107 -4.58 -1.52 0.75
C PRO A 107 -4.71 -2.64 -0.28
N ARG A 108 -3.60 -3.26 -0.68
CA ARG A 108 -3.61 -4.40 -1.60
C ARG A 108 -3.81 -5.75 -0.90
N GLY A 109 -3.82 -5.79 0.43
CA GLY A 109 -3.89 -7.02 1.22
C GLY A 109 -2.66 -7.94 1.09
N LYS A 110 -1.55 -7.42 0.53
CA LYS A 110 -0.36 -8.21 0.16
C LYS A 110 0.90 -7.72 0.88
N CYS A 111 1.89 -8.61 1.02
CA CYS A 111 3.17 -8.24 1.60
C CYS A 111 3.87 -7.13 0.79
N CYS A 112 4.40 -6.14 1.51
CA CYS A 112 5.10 -4.99 0.91
C CYS A 112 6.47 -5.32 0.31
N SER A 113 6.99 -6.53 0.46
CA SER A 113 8.36 -6.90 0.02
C SER A 113 8.62 -6.60 -1.46
N ASN A 114 7.64 -6.87 -2.34
CA ASN A 114 7.77 -6.58 -3.77
C ASN A 114 7.73 -5.07 -4.06
N ASP A 115 6.94 -4.31 -3.30
CA ASP A 115 6.86 -2.85 -3.47
C ASP A 115 8.15 -2.20 -2.93
N ILE A 116 8.76 -2.72 -1.85
CA ILE A 116 10.09 -2.30 -1.38
C ILE A 116 11.14 -2.56 -2.46
N LYS A 117 11.16 -3.76 -3.08
CA LYS A 117 12.11 -4.07 -4.16
C LYS A 117 12.00 -3.11 -5.34
N LYS A 118 10.79 -2.75 -5.76
CA LYS A 118 10.58 -1.76 -6.83
C LYS A 118 11.10 -0.36 -6.47
N VAL A 119 10.93 0.03 -5.21
CA VAL A 119 11.50 1.29 -4.70
C VAL A 119 13.02 1.22 -4.71
N MET A 120 13.59 0.08 -4.31
CA MET A 120 15.04 -0.13 -4.41
C MET A 120 15.54 -0.05 -5.86
N GLU A 121 14.91 -0.76 -6.80
CA GLU A 121 15.21 -0.70 -8.24
C GLU A 121 15.22 0.75 -8.74
N LYS A 122 14.17 1.50 -8.41
CA LYS A 122 14.03 2.93 -8.76
C LYS A 122 15.19 3.80 -8.27
N TYR A 123 15.64 3.63 -7.02
CA TYR A 123 16.66 4.50 -6.42
C TYR A 123 18.10 3.99 -6.55
N MET A 124 18.28 2.70 -6.84
CA MET A 124 19.58 2.10 -7.14
C MET A 124 19.92 2.17 -8.64
N GLY A 125 18.94 2.47 -9.50
CA GLY A 125 19.14 2.57 -10.95
C GLY A 125 19.39 1.23 -11.63
N ILE A 126 18.76 0.16 -11.12
CA ILE A 126 18.87 -1.23 -11.63
C ILE A 126 17.58 -1.69 -12.31
#